data_AF-A0A7Y2GXT7-F1
#
_entry.id   AF-A0A7Y2GXT7-F1
#
_cell.length_a   1.000
_cell.length_b   1.000
_cell.length_c   1.000
_cell.angle_alpha   90.00
_cell.angle_beta   90.00
_cell.angle_gamma   90.00
#
_symmetry.space_group_name_H-M   'P 1'
#
loop_
_entity.id
_entity.type
_entity.pdbx_description
1 polymer ?
#
loop_
_entity_poly.entity_id
_entity_poly.type
_entity_poly.pdbx_seq_one_letter_code
_entity_poly.pdbx_strand_id
1 'polypeptide(L)'
;MSLEVYQIVVPIISVVSASLIFREFIKGNNTLFETILWSSIWLGIAAIALFPDPITMFLSKTIGIKDHINAIIFIGLAISFFLHYRLFNYIKKQNRDITDLIRKIAIDNEVREQNRV
;
A
#
# COMPACT_ATOMS: atom_id res chain seq x y z
N MET A 1 0.13 24.38 25.97
CA MET A 1 -0.01 23.37 24.90
C MET A 1 1.07 22.33 25.14
N SER A 2 0.74 21.20 25.76
CA SER A 2 1.67 20.06 25.85
C SER A 2 1.73 19.41 24.49
N LEU A 3 2.91 19.37 23.87
CA LEU A 3 3.14 18.57 22.67
C LEU A 3 2.80 17.12 23.00
N GLU A 4 1.75 16.61 22.38
CA GLU A 4 1.41 15.20 22.54
C GLU A 4 2.40 14.35 21.74
N VAL A 5 2.81 13.22 22.30
CA VAL A 5 3.89 12.39 21.74
C VAL A 5 3.62 12.01 20.28
N TYR A 6 2.36 11.82 19.89
CA TYR A 6 1.99 11.49 18.50
C TYR A 6 2.31 12.62 17.50
N GLN A 7 2.25 13.88 17.93
CA GLN A 7 2.50 15.05 17.07
C GLN A 7 3.97 15.18 16.67
N ILE A 8 4.87 14.50 17.39
CA ILE A 8 6.31 14.47 17.11
C ILE A 8 6.68 13.16 16.40
N VAL A 9 6.19 12.03 16.91
CA VAL A 9 6.55 10.70 16.39
C VAL A 9 6.01 10.48 14.98
N VAL A 10 4.76 10.86 14.71
CA VAL A 10 4.12 10.57 13.42
C VAL A 10 4.78 11.34 12.26
N PRO A 11 5.09 12.65 12.37
CA PRO A 11 5.82 13.36 11.31
C PRO A 11 7.21 12.80 11.04
N ILE A 12 7.96 12.39 12.08
CA ILE A 12 9.28 11.78 11.92
C ILE A 12 9.17 10.49 11.10
N ILE A 13 8.20 9.63 11.42
CA ILE A 13 7.96 8.39 10.68
C ILE A 13 7.58 8.72 9.23
N SER A 14 6.70 9.69 9.00
CA SER A 14 6.33 10.10 7.63
C SER A 14 7.52 10.56 6.81
N VAL A 15 8.45 11.33 7.39
CA VAL A 15 9.67 11.79 6.70
C VAL A 15 10.60 10.62 6.37
N VAL A 16 10.79 9.69 7.31
CA VAL A 16 11.61 8.48 7.08
C VAL A 16 11.00 7.64 5.95
N SER A 17 9.70 7.39 6.00
CA SER A 17 9.01 6.61 4.98
C SER A 17 9.03 7.27 3.60
N ALA A 18 8.78 8.57 3.51
CA ALA A 18 8.90 9.33 2.27
C ALA A 18 10.32 9.23 1.69
N SER A 19 11.34 9.29 2.55
CA SER A 19 12.75 9.13 2.16
C SER A 19 13.04 7.73 1.60
N LEU A 20 12.48 6.68 2.20
CA LEU A 20 12.62 5.31 1.71
C LEU A 20 11.98 5.13 0.33
N ILE A 21 10.75 5.63 0.16
CA ILE A 21 10.02 5.60 -1.11
C ILE A 21 10.81 6.33 -2.21
N PHE A 22 11.37 7.51 -1.88
CA PHE A 22 12.18 8.28 -2.83
C PHE A 22 13.47 7.55 -3.22
N ARG A 23 14.13 6.87 -2.27
CA ARG A 23 15.30 6.03 -2.57
C ARG A 23 14.96 4.86 -3.48
N GLU A 24 13.77 4.28 -3.33
CA GLU A 24 13.32 3.16 -4.15
C GLU A 24 12.91 3.59 -5.56
N PHE A 25 12.36 4.81 -5.70
CA PHE A 25 12.15 5.47 -6.98
C PHE A 25 13.47 5.71 -7.72
N ILE A 26 14.51 6.22 -7.05
CA ILE A 26 15.84 6.42 -7.65
C ILE A 26 16.44 5.09 -8.14
N LYS A 27 16.17 3.98 -7.44
CA LYS A 27 16.63 2.64 -7.85
C LYS A 27 15.85 2.05 -9.03
N GLY A 28 14.79 2.72 -9.50
CA GLY A 28 13.95 2.23 -10.60
C GLY A 28 13.05 1.04 -10.23
N ASN A 29 12.96 0.70 -8.95
CA ASN A 29 12.17 -0.43 -8.47
C ASN A 29 10.68 -0.10 -8.35
N ASN A 30 10.34 1.18 -8.20
CA ASN A 30 8.96 1.66 -8.09
C ASN A 30 8.55 2.46 -9.31
N THR A 31 7.31 2.25 -9.74
CA THR A 31 6.69 3.06 -10.77
C THR A 31 6.43 4.47 -10.24
N LEU A 32 6.42 5.48 -11.12
CA LEU A 32 6.09 6.86 -10.77
C LEU A 32 4.71 6.97 -10.09
N PHE A 33 3.74 6.15 -10.52
CA PHE A 33 2.43 6.04 -9.88
C PHE A 33 2.50 5.55 -8.43
N GLU A 34 3.29 4.50 -8.16
CA GLU A 34 3.44 3.93 -6.82
C GLU A 34 4.10 4.93 -5.87
N THR A 35 5.12 5.63 -6.36
CA THR A 35 5.84 6.67 -5.61
C THR A 35 4.90 7.82 -5.21
N ILE A 36 4.07 8.30 -6.15
CA ILE A 36 3.08 9.36 -5.87
C ILE A 36 2.02 8.87 -4.90
N LEU A 37 1.48 7.66 -5.11
CA LEU A 37 0.44 7.08 -4.27
C LEU A 37 0.92 6.93 -2.83
N TRP A 38 2.11 6.34 -2.62
CA TRP A 38 2.66 6.14 -1.29
C TRP A 38 3.08 7.44 -0.62
N SER A 39 3.68 8.38 -1.38
CA SER A 39 4.02 9.70 -0.85
C SER A 39 2.78 10.48 -0.40
N SER A 40 1.69 10.42 -1.17
CA SER A 40 0.41 11.03 -0.81
C SER A 40 -0.16 10.48 0.50
N ILE A 41 -0.06 9.18 0.73
CA ILE A 41 -0.49 8.54 1.99
C ILE A 41 0.32 9.08 3.18
N TRP A 42 1.65 9.11 3.08
CA TRP A 42 2.51 9.58 4.18
C TRP A 42 2.35 11.07 4.47
N LEU A 43 2.14 11.88 3.43
CA LEU A 43 1.80 13.30 3.56
C LEU A 43 0.42 13.48 4.22
N GLY A 44 -0.57 12.68 3.87
CA GLY A 44 -1.89 12.68 4.52
C GLY A 44 -1.79 12.34 6.02
N ILE A 45 -1.01 11.32 6.37
CA ILE A 45 -0.77 10.92 7.77
C ILE A 45 -0.07 12.05 8.55
N ALA A 46 0.94 12.69 7.95
CA ALA A 46 1.63 13.82 8.56
C ALA A 46 0.69 15.02 8.76
N ALA A 47 -0.17 15.32 7.78
CA ALA A 47 -1.14 16.40 7.87
C ALA A 47 -2.17 16.15 9.00
N ILE A 48 -2.64 14.91 9.17
CA ILE A 48 -3.55 14.51 10.26
C ILE A 48 -2.88 14.72 11.62
N ALA A 49 -1.60 14.37 11.76
CA ALA A 49 -0.88 14.52 13.01
C ALA A 49 -0.61 15.99 13.38
N LEU A 50 -0.37 16.85 12.38
CA LEU A 50 -0.06 18.27 12.58
C LEU A 50 -1.32 19.13 12.76
N PHE A 51 -2.44 18.78 12.12
CA PHE A 51 -3.69 19.54 12.15
C PHE A 51 -4.90 18.61 12.36
N PRO A 52 -5.13 18.14 13.60
CA PRO A 52 -6.22 17.21 13.88
C PRO A 52 -7.62 17.84 13.68
N ASP A 53 -7.80 19.11 14.02
CA ASP A 53 -9.11 19.78 14.08
C ASP A 53 -9.92 19.78 12.76
N PRO A 54 -9.40 20.27 11.61
CA PRO A 54 -10.18 20.35 10.38
C PRO A 54 -10.51 18.98 9.78
N ILE A 55 -9.61 18.01 9.91
CA ILE A 55 -9.79 16.67 9.35
C ILE A 55 -10.81 15.89 10.19
N THR A 56 -10.74 16.06 11.51
CA THR A 56 -11.69 15.48 12.46
C THR A 56 -13.13 15.98 12.22
N MET A 57 -13.29 17.28 11.95
CA MET A 57 -14.59 17.88 11.67
C MET A 57 -15.21 17.38 10.36
N PHE A 58 -14.40 17.22 9.30
CA PHE A 58 -14.86 16.68 8.01
C PHE A 58 -15.32 15.21 8.12
N LEU A 59 -14.58 14.40 8.88
CA LEU A 59 -14.87 12.98 9.03
C LEU A 59 -16.11 12.72 9.89
N SER A 60 -16.28 13.49 10.97
CA SER A 60 -17.46 13.43 11.84
C SER A 60 -18.76 13.74 11.07
N LYS A 61 -18.73 14.75 10.19
CA LYS A 61 -19.91 15.16 9.38
C LYS A 61 -20.30 14.14 8.32
N THR A 62 -19.34 13.43 7.73
CA THR A 62 -19.58 12.50 6.62
C THR A 62 -20.00 11.11 7.12
N ILE A 63 -19.48 10.67 8.27
CA ILE A 63 -19.60 9.27 8.73
C ILE A 63 -20.48 9.14 9.98
N GLY A 64 -20.73 10.23 10.73
CA GLY A 64 -21.66 10.24 11.87
C GLY A 64 -21.16 9.50 13.13
N ILE A 65 -19.89 9.09 13.17
CA ILE A 65 -19.27 8.47 14.34
C ILE A 65 -18.82 9.56 15.31
N LYS A 66 -19.37 9.56 16.53
CA LYS A 66 -19.05 10.52 17.61
C LYS A 66 -17.62 10.39 18.14
N ASP A 67 -17.00 9.22 17.96
CA ASP A 67 -15.63 8.95 18.39
C ASP A 67 -14.66 9.05 17.20
N HIS A 68 -13.96 10.18 17.16
CA HIS A 68 -13.14 10.65 16.06
C HIS A 68 -11.96 9.73 15.73
N ILE A 69 -11.35 9.12 16.75
CA ILE A 69 -10.20 8.23 16.59
C ILE A 69 -10.66 6.91 15.97
N ASN A 70 -11.80 6.39 16.43
CA ASN A 70 -12.34 5.13 15.94
C ASN A 70 -12.73 5.20 14.47
N ALA A 71 -13.30 6.33 14.01
CA ALA A 71 -13.66 6.51 12.61
C ALA A 71 -12.46 6.35 11.66
N ILE A 72 -11.33 6.98 11.98
CA ILE A 72 -10.09 6.89 11.19
C ILE A 72 -9.57 5.45 11.19
N ILE A 73 -9.58 4.79 12.35
CA ILE A 73 -9.13 3.40 12.48
C ILE A 73 -10.00 2.47 11.62
N PHE A 74 -11.33 2.61 11.66
CA PHE A 74 -12.23 1.77 10.86
C PHE A 74 -12.03 1.94 9.36
N ILE A 75 -11.84 3.18 8.89
CA ILE A 75 -11.57 3.44 7.46
C ILE A 75 -10.21 2.88 7.06
N GLY A 76 -9.17 3.14 7.87
CA GLY A 76 -7.83 2.61 7.63
C GLY A 76 -7.82 1.09 7.58
N LEU A 77 -8.55 0.44 8.48
CA LEU A 77 -8.73 -1.01 8.49
C LEU A 77 -9.49 -1.49 7.24
N ALA A 78 -10.60 -0.84 6.86
CA ALA A 78 -11.36 -1.23 5.68
C ALA A 78 -10.52 -1.14 4.39
N ILE A 79 -9.79 -0.03 4.21
CA ILE A 79 -8.87 0.15 3.08
C ILE A 79 -7.75 -0.90 3.13
N SER A 80 -7.18 -1.16 4.31
CA SER A 80 -6.15 -2.18 4.50
C SER A 80 -6.66 -3.56 4.08
N PHE A 81 -7.81 -4.00 4.58
CA PHE A 81 -8.41 -5.29 4.19
C PHE A 81 -8.66 -5.37 2.68
N PHE A 82 -9.12 -4.29 2.06
CA PHE A 82 -9.31 -4.23 0.62
C PHE A 82 -7.98 -4.40 -0.16
N LEU A 83 -6.92 -3.73 0.29
CA LEU A 83 -5.58 -3.87 -0.31
C LEU A 83 -5.03 -5.29 -0.12
N HIS A 84 -5.20 -5.89 1.06
CA HIS A 84 -4.82 -7.29 1.31
C HIS A 84 -5.57 -8.25 0.38
N TYR A 85 -6.89 -8.06 0.20
CA TYR A 85 -7.68 -8.86 -0.72
C TYR A 85 -7.19 -8.73 -2.17
N ARG A 86 -6.86 -7.50 -2.61
CA ARG A 86 -6.30 -7.26 -3.95
C ARG A 86 -4.95 -7.94 -4.12
N LEU A 87 -4.08 -7.84 -3.12
CA LEU A 87 -2.78 -8.50 -3.12
C LEU A 87 -2.91 -10.02 -3.20
N PHE A 88 -3.82 -10.61 -2.40
CA PHE A 88 -4.11 -12.03 -2.43
C PHE A 88 -4.54 -12.49 -3.83
N ASN A 89 -5.41 -11.73 -4.49
CA ASN A 89 -5.83 -12.03 -5.87
C ASN A 89 -4.68 -11.93 -6.88
N TYR A 90 -3.77 -10.99 -6.68
CA TYR A 90 -2.58 -10.85 -7.52
C TYR A 90 -1.65 -12.06 -7.37
N ILE A 91 -1.37 -12.49 -6.13
CA ILE A 91 -0.60 -13.70 -5.83
C ILE A 91 -1.26 -14.93 -6.46
N LYS A 92 -2.58 -15.07 -6.32
CA LYS A 92 -3.33 -16.18 -6.94
C LYS A 92 -3.20 -16.19 -8.46
N LYS A 93 -3.25 -15.03 -9.11
CA LYS A 93 -3.02 -14.91 -10.56
C LYS A 93 -1.59 -15.32 -10.92
N GLN A 94 -0.61 -14.79 -10.21
CA GLN A 94 0.80 -15.10 -10.45
C GLN A 94 1.10 -16.59 -10.32
N ASN A 95 0.53 -17.28 -9.32
CA ASN A 95 0.68 -18.73 -9.16
C ASN A 95 0.10 -19.52 -10.35
N ARG A 96 -1.05 -19.08 -10.91
CA ARG A 96 -1.61 -19.70 -12.11
C ARG A 96 -0.74 -19.46 -13.33
N ASP A 97 -0.27 -18.23 -13.53
CA ASP A 97 0.60 -17.87 -14.64
C ASP A 97 1.90 -18.70 -14.60
N ILE A 98 2.50 -18.88 -13.42
CA ILE A 98 3.68 -19.76 -13.21
C ILE A 98 3.34 -21.22 -13.57
N THR A 99 2.20 -21.73 -13.11
CA THR A 99 1.78 -23.11 -13.39
C THR A 99 1.60 -23.34 -14.90
N ASP A 100 0.97 -22.40 -15.60
CA ASP A 100 0.76 -22.47 -17.04
C ASP A 100 2.08 -22.35 -17.81
N LEU A 101 3.01 -21.51 -17.34
CA LEU A 101 4.36 -21.42 -17.91
C LEU A 101 5.13 -22.74 -17.76
N ILE A 102 5.13 -23.35 -16.58
CA ILE A 102 5.79 -24.64 -16.35
C ILE A 102 5.18 -25.73 -17.25
N ARG A 103 3.85 -25.77 -17.39
CA ARG A 103 3.17 -26.73 -18.29
C ARG A 103 3.60 -26.55 -19.75
N LYS A 104 3.69 -25.30 -20.23
CA LYS A 104 4.15 -25.01 -21.59
C LYS A 104 5.60 -25.43 -21.81
N ILE A 105 6.48 -25.18 -20.83
CA ILE A 105 7.90 -25.59 -20.89
C ILE A 105 8.01 -27.12 -20.93
N ALA A 106 7.23 -27.84 -20.13
CA ALA A 106 7.24 -29.31 -20.11
C ALA A 106 6.84 -29.90 -21.48
N ILE A 107 5.75 -29.38 -22.08
CA ILE A 107 5.29 -29.83 -23.40
C ILE A 107 6.30 -29.50 -24.50
N ASP A 108 6.88 -28.28 -24.50
CA ASP A 108 7.89 -27.88 -25.49
C ASP A 108 9.15 -28.75 -25.40
N ASN A 109 9.58 -29.10 -24.19
CA ASN A 109 10.71 -30.01 -23.99
C ASN A 109 10.44 -31.41 -24.53
N GLU A 110 9.25 -31.98 -24.27
CA GLU A 110 8.86 -33.30 -24.78
C GLU A 110 8.81 -33.33 -26.32
N VAL A 111 8.22 -32.30 -26.94
CA VAL A 111 8.18 -32.16 -28.41
C VAL A 111 9.59 -32.06 -29.00
N ARG A 112 10.50 -31.32 -28.34
CA ARG A 112 11.90 -31.21 -28.80
C ARG A 112 12.67 -32.52 -28.67
N GLU A 113 12.39 -33.33 -27.67
CA GLU A 113 13.01 -34.65 -27.51
C GLU A 113 12.52 -35.62 -28.59
N GLN A 114 11.22 -35.64 -28.90
CA GLN A 114 10.67 -36.47 -29.98
C GLN A 114 11.23 -36.12 -31.37
N ASN A 115 11.49 -34.83 -31.63
CA ASN A 115 12.07 -34.38 -32.91
C ASN A 115 13.57 -34.67 -33.06
N ARG A 116 14.26 -35.12 -31.99
CA ARG A 116 15.70 -35.47 -32.02
C ARG A 116 15.96 -36.96 -32.28
N VAL A 117 14.93 -37.80 -32.23
CA VAL A 117 14.97 -39.25 -32.48
C VAL A 117 14.55 -39.53 -33.92
#